data_AF-V4UC53-F1
#
_entry.id   AF-V4UC53-F1
#
_cell.length_a   1.000
_cell.length_b   1.000
_cell.length_c   1.000
_cell.angle_alpha   90.00
_cell.angle_beta   90.00
_cell.angle_gamma   90.00
#
_symmetry.space_group_name_H-M   'P 1'
#
loop_
_entity.id
_entity.type
_entity.pdbx_description
1 polymer ?
#
loop_
_entity_poly.entity_id
_entity_poly.type
_entity_poly.pdbx_seq_one_letter_code
_entity_poly.pdbx_strand_id
1 'polypeptide(L)'
;MSNLGAQVNNHKFHPQLNQFHPLHFFSGPDSGVMQENSTRSLYGINTVGIIRAPRGDGKEAIVLVTPYNAVKGGVRETLSLGIAYSVFSLLTRVTWLAKDIIWLVADSQYGEYAPVAAWLRDYHTPAFSNLDSLNTETCHVGNNNFESKISYGIRRSGTMAAALVLGVAYGNENEDTLGIYAEASNGQMPNLDLINIVHYLAVHRQGLRVKVEQFHWLLNSKWVKSLGEVFESLGKMVKTLNPDWKLGISAADYVEGAATLASSLYHQALGVPTGPHGAFRDYQVDAITLEFSLRISFDRLDRRNDFLLHGGRLIEGVIRSVNNLLEKFHQSFFLYLLTSPSKFVSVGVYMIAFALLVAPLPVVAASLYAKTLDLNPTSEKDKSATSNELGSVLQSWKWLNSVKTVFVVHFWGATVSLLPYFISQIPDSDPTTNFSVWILLSILSLEILRWILVSPSSHIYGLPQGEWATLKSATISSFFIGLGLMSVINFATAEIGALLMVPMALMAHPLKLDVRGQSLRSILRMICNLVLGVITFPPATFFVFKGVIEGFSGINAGDFWNWVESLWAWNSATYLYIGMVHLPCWVLCVQILLHPC
;
A
#
# COMPACT_ATOMS: atom_id res chain seq x y z
N MET A 1 34.93 -3.57 -7.53
CA MET A 1 34.38 -4.91 -7.87
C MET A 1 35.32 -5.68 -8.80
N SER A 2 35.80 -5.10 -9.91
CA SER A 2 36.69 -5.77 -10.88
C SER A 2 37.97 -6.34 -10.24
N ASN A 3 38.62 -5.57 -9.37
CA ASN A 3 39.82 -6.00 -8.64
C ASN A 3 39.59 -7.22 -7.73
N LEU A 4 38.34 -7.54 -7.40
CA LEU A 4 37.98 -8.72 -6.60
C LEU A 4 37.74 -9.97 -7.47
N GLY A 5 37.91 -9.89 -8.79
CA GLY A 5 37.62 -10.97 -9.72
C GLY A 5 36.15 -11.11 -10.12
N ALA A 6 35.28 -10.19 -9.69
CA ALA A 6 33.87 -10.20 -10.06
C ALA A 6 33.66 -9.68 -11.49
N GLN A 7 32.63 -10.19 -12.17
CA GLN A 7 32.21 -9.68 -13.47
C GLN A 7 31.45 -8.36 -13.26
N VAL A 8 31.96 -7.26 -13.80
CA VAL A 8 31.35 -5.93 -13.62
C VAL A 8 30.66 -5.48 -14.89
N ASN A 9 29.49 -4.88 -14.75
CA ASN A 9 28.74 -4.25 -15.83
C ASN A 9 28.15 -2.91 -15.37
N ASN A 10 28.06 -1.95 -16.28
CA ASN A 10 27.36 -0.68 -16.05
C ASN A 10 26.03 -0.70 -16.79
N HIS A 11 24.94 -0.44 -16.07
CA HIS A 11 23.59 -0.41 -16.60
C HIS A 11 23.10 1.03 -16.65
N LYS A 12 22.92 1.55 -17.87
CA LYS A 12 22.35 2.88 -18.13
C LYS A 12 20.84 2.77 -18.06
N PHE A 13 20.19 3.66 -17.32
CA PHE A 13 18.74 3.77 -17.30
C PHE A 13 18.30 5.23 -17.42
N HIS A 14 17.12 5.42 -17.99
CA HIS A 14 16.44 6.70 -18.00
C HIS A 14 15.41 6.70 -16.87
N PRO A 15 15.36 7.76 -16.05
CA PRO A 15 14.28 7.89 -15.09
C PRO A 15 12.96 7.98 -15.88
N GLN A 16 12.03 7.05 -15.61
CA GLN A 16 10.69 7.17 -16.17
C GLN A 16 10.01 8.34 -15.45
N LEU A 17 9.59 9.34 -16.22
CA LEU A 17 8.64 10.33 -15.73
C LEU A 17 7.31 9.61 -15.54
N ASN A 18 6.71 9.70 -14.35
CA ASN A 18 5.40 9.14 -14.06
C ASN A 18 4.36 9.80 -14.98
N GLN A 19 4.06 9.16 -16.10
CA GLN A 19 2.94 9.55 -16.94
C GLN A 19 1.77 8.67 -16.55
N PHE A 20 0.63 9.29 -16.24
CA PHE A 20 -0.57 8.49 -16.07
C PHE A 20 -1.02 7.91 -17.36
N HIS A 21 -1.36 6.65 -17.26
CA HIS A 21 -2.37 6.10 -18.11
C HIS A 21 -3.46 5.47 -17.24
N PRO A 22 -4.74 5.86 -17.37
CA PRO A 22 -5.84 5.27 -16.61
C PRO A 22 -5.95 3.74 -16.76
N LEU A 23 -5.45 3.22 -17.88
CA LEU A 23 -5.42 1.79 -18.19
C LEU A 23 -4.16 1.08 -17.70
N HIS A 24 -3.12 1.81 -17.26
CA HIS A 24 -1.87 1.23 -16.77
C HIS A 24 -2.05 0.53 -15.41
N PHE A 25 -3.13 0.86 -14.68
CA PHE A 25 -3.47 0.16 -13.44
C PHE A 25 -3.66 -1.36 -13.64
N PHE A 26 -4.10 -1.80 -14.82
CA PHE A 26 -4.32 -3.21 -15.15
C PHE A 26 -3.24 -3.78 -16.10
N SER A 27 -2.25 -2.99 -16.51
CA SER A 27 -1.14 -3.51 -17.31
C SER A 27 -0.04 -4.06 -16.42
N GLY A 28 0.62 -5.12 -16.88
CA GLY A 28 1.85 -5.60 -16.26
C GLY A 28 2.98 -4.56 -16.36
N PRO A 29 4.16 -4.81 -15.74
CA PRO A 29 5.29 -3.89 -15.81
C PRO A 29 5.59 -3.55 -17.27
N ASP A 30 5.50 -2.25 -17.60
CA ASP A 30 5.63 -1.75 -18.96
C ASP A 30 6.88 -2.32 -19.64
N SER A 31 6.67 -3.03 -20.74
CA SER A 31 7.68 -3.19 -21.79
C SER A 31 7.80 -1.85 -22.51
N GLY A 32 8.25 -0.81 -21.81
CA GLY A 32 8.27 0.56 -22.31
C GLY A 32 8.92 0.61 -23.68
N VAL A 33 8.14 0.95 -24.71
CA VAL A 33 8.68 1.31 -26.02
C VAL A 33 9.54 2.55 -25.78
N MET A 34 10.84 2.40 -25.99
CA MET A 34 11.79 3.50 -25.87
C MET A 34 11.37 4.62 -26.82
N GLN A 35 10.87 5.72 -26.27
CA GLN A 35 10.72 6.95 -27.04
C GLN A 35 12.09 7.60 -27.12
N GLU A 36 12.89 7.18 -28.11
CA GLU A 36 14.24 7.70 -28.43
C GLU A 36 14.25 9.19 -28.84
N ASN A 37 13.13 9.90 -28.75
CA ASN A 37 13.02 11.27 -29.20
C ASN A 37 13.00 12.23 -28.01
N SER A 38 14.17 12.50 -27.44
CA SER A 38 14.48 13.78 -26.79
C SER A 38 15.98 13.98 -26.62
N THR A 39 16.48 15.02 -27.28
CA THR A 39 17.81 15.64 -27.13
C THR A 39 18.25 15.76 -25.66
N ARG A 40 19.44 15.20 -25.31
CA ARG A 40 20.07 15.22 -23.97
C ARG A 40 19.13 14.82 -22.82
N SER A 41 18.67 13.57 -22.82
CA SER A 41 18.07 12.97 -21.63
C SER A 41 19.11 12.79 -20.52
N LEU A 42 18.77 13.24 -19.31
CA LEU A 42 19.49 12.91 -18.08
C LEU A 42 19.34 11.39 -17.84
N TYR A 43 20.45 10.68 -17.66
CA TYR A 43 20.47 9.23 -17.43
C TYR A 43 21.22 8.90 -16.13
N GLY A 44 20.79 7.85 -15.45
CA GLY A 44 21.49 7.28 -14.30
C GLY A 44 22.35 6.08 -14.72
N ILE A 45 23.36 5.76 -13.91
CA ILE A 45 24.23 4.60 -14.15
C ILE A 45 24.30 3.70 -12.91
N ASN A 46 23.69 2.53 -13.01
CA ASN A 46 23.83 1.47 -12.03
C ASN A 46 25.13 0.69 -12.28
N THR A 47 25.85 0.31 -11.22
CA THR A 47 27.02 -0.58 -11.32
C THR A 47 26.66 -1.95 -10.77
N VAL A 48 26.86 -3.00 -11.56
CA VAL A 48 26.49 -4.38 -11.24
C VAL A 48 27.75 -5.24 -11.16
N GLY A 49 27.96 -5.93 -10.04
CA GLY A 49 29.00 -6.94 -9.88
C GLY A 49 28.40 -8.32 -9.72
N ILE A 50 28.88 -9.32 -10.45
CA ILE A 50 28.42 -10.72 -10.37
C ILE A 50 29.57 -11.62 -9.93
N ILE A 51 29.33 -12.41 -8.89
CA ILE A 51 30.18 -13.51 -8.41
C ILE A 51 29.52 -14.81 -8.79
N ARG A 52 30.27 -15.70 -9.47
CA ARG A 52 29.79 -17.05 -9.79
C ARG A 52 30.03 -17.98 -8.61
N ALA A 53 29.01 -18.75 -8.24
CA ALA A 53 29.11 -19.70 -7.15
C ALA A 53 30.05 -20.87 -7.51
N PRO A 54 31.01 -21.23 -6.65
CA PRO A 54 31.92 -22.36 -6.88
C PRO A 54 31.21 -23.72 -6.82
N ARG A 55 30.08 -23.83 -6.11
CA ARG A 55 29.28 -25.06 -6.01
C ARG A 55 27.95 -25.00 -6.77
N GLY A 56 27.66 -23.86 -7.41
CA GLY A 56 26.42 -23.64 -8.16
C GLY A 56 26.62 -23.87 -9.65
N ASP A 57 25.52 -24.17 -10.34
CA ASP A 57 25.47 -24.25 -11.80
C ASP A 57 25.14 -22.90 -12.47
N GLY A 58 25.06 -21.82 -11.67
CA GLY A 58 24.73 -20.47 -12.12
C GLY A 58 23.25 -20.24 -12.43
N LYS A 59 22.34 -21.17 -12.07
CA LYS A 59 20.89 -21.05 -12.32
C LYS A 59 20.12 -20.29 -11.26
N GLU A 60 20.74 -20.01 -10.12
CA GLU A 60 20.14 -19.24 -9.03
C GLU A 60 21.08 -18.17 -8.52
N ALA A 61 20.51 -17.04 -8.10
CA ALA A 61 21.25 -15.89 -7.62
C ALA A 61 20.63 -15.25 -6.38
N ILE A 62 21.46 -14.64 -5.55
CA ILE A 62 21.05 -13.77 -4.43
C ILE A 62 21.48 -12.34 -4.79
N VAL A 63 20.57 -11.39 -4.64
CA VAL A 63 20.84 -9.99 -4.99
C VAL A 63 21.11 -9.15 -3.73
N LEU A 64 22.19 -8.40 -3.75
CA LEU A 64 22.52 -7.36 -2.79
C LEU A 64 22.34 -6.01 -3.48
N VAL A 65 21.59 -5.10 -2.89
CA VAL A 65 21.39 -3.76 -3.44
C VAL A 65 21.90 -2.72 -2.47
N THR A 66 22.65 -1.75 -2.96
CA THR A 66 23.05 -0.57 -2.20
C THR A 66 22.72 0.69 -2.99
N PRO A 67 21.70 1.46 -2.57
CA PRO A 67 21.44 2.77 -3.12
C PRO A 67 22.62 3.71 -2.85
N TYR A 68 23.04 4.46 -3.86
CA TYR A 68 24.15 5.40 -3.77
C TYR A 68 23.83 6.67 -4.58
N ASN A 69 23.94 7.82 -3.92
CA ASN A 69 23.80 9.12 -4.57
C ASN A 69 25.16 9.79 -4.63
N ALA A 70 25.74 9.88 -5.83
CA ALA A 70 27.04 10.51 -6.02
C ALA A 70 27.03 12.02 -5.78
N VAL A 71 25.88 12.68 -6.00
CA VAL A 71 25.74 14.15 -5.94
C VAL A 71 25.53 14.64 -4.51
N LYS A 72 24.69 13.95 -3.74
CA LYS A 72 24.39 14.28 -2.33
C LYS A 72 25.28 13.52 -1.34
N GLY A 73 26.32 12.85 -1.83
CA GLY A 73 27.08 11.83 -1.10
C GLY A 73 27.44 12.23 0.33
N GLY A 74 26.86 11.51 1.30
CA GLY A 74 27.12 11.65 2.71
C GLY A 74 27.90 10.46 3.28
N VAL A 75 28.28 10.57 4.55
CA VAL A 75 28.94 9.47 5.31
C VAL A 75 28.04 8.24 5.36
N ARG A 76 26.72 8.42 5.30
CA ARG A 76 25.72 7.36 5.32
C ARG A 76 25.85 6.42 4.11
N GLU A 77 25.80 6.98 2.90
CA GLU A 77 25.87 6.22 1.67
C GLU A 77 27.24 5.55 1.50
N THR A 78 28.33 6.21 1.95
CA THR A 78 29.67 5.62 1.91
C THR A 78 29.83 4.45 2.90
N LEU A 79 29.19 4.50 4.06
CA LEU A 79 29.16 3.38 5.00
C LEU A 79 28.34 2.21 4.47
N SER A 80 27.16 2.45 3.88
CA SER A 80 26.36 1.42 3.21
C SER A 80 27.18 0.68 2.16
N LEU A 81 27.89 1.44 1.31
CA LEU A 81 28.81 0.88 0.32
C LEU A 81 29.98 0.14 0.97
N GLY A 82 30.53 0.64 2.07
CA GLY A 82 31.61 0.01 2.81
C GLY A 82 31.24 -1.36 3.38
N ILE A 83 30.04 -1.49 3.97
CA ILE A 83 29.50 -2.78 4.45
C ILE A 83 29.34 -3.73 3.27
N ALA A 84 28.65 -3.30 2.22
CA ALA A 84 28.37 -4.14 1.07
C ALA A 84 29.65 -4.58 0.36
N TYR A 85 30.62 -3.68 0.19
CA TYR A 85 31.93 -4.01 -0.37
C TYR A 85 32.68 -5.05 0.47
N SER A 86 32.66 -4.89 1.79
CA SER A 86 33.34 -5.81 2.72
C SER A 86 32.72 -7.21 2.65
N VAL A 87 31.39 -7.30 2.65
CA VAL A 87 30.66 -8.56 2.47
C VAL A 87 30.93 -9.14 1.08
N PHE A 88 30.85 -8.34 0.02
CA PHE A 88 31.09 -8.81 -1.34
C PHE A 88 32.52 -9.33 -1.53
N SER A 89 33.52 -8.68 -0.93
CA SER A 89 34.91 -9.13 -0.90
C SER A 89 35.12 -10.44 -0.12
N LEU A 90 34.35 -10.65 0.94
CA LEU A 90 34.30 -11.95 1.63
C LEU A 90 33.72 -13.02 0.71
N LEU A 91 32.58 -12.72 0.06
CA LEU A 91 31.86 -13.65 -0.80
C LEU A 91 32.65 -14.08 -2.05
N THR A 92 33.59 -13.29 -2.55
CA THR A 92 34.47 -13.73 -3.65
C THR A 92 35.49 -14.79 -3.22
N ARG A 93 35.76 -14.92 -1.92
CA ARG A 93 36.80 -15.82 -1.38
C ARG A 93 36.25 -17.13 -0.82
N VAL A 94 34.96 -17.20 -0.59
CA VAL A 94 34.33 -18.37 0.05
C VAL A 94 34.07 -19.50 -0.95
N THR A 95 34.18 -20.73 -0.47
CA THR A 95 33.99 -21.95 -1.28
C THR A 95 32.64 -22.63 -1.07
N TRP A 96 31.79 -22.11 -0.19
CA TRP A 96 30.50 -22.70 0.20
C TRP A 96 29.30 -22.13 -0.58
N LEU A 97 29.50 -21.10 -1.39
CA LEU A 97 28.44 -20.52 -2.21
C LEU A 97 27.94 -21.55 -3.25
N ALA A 98 26.62 -21.76 -3.24
CA ALA A 98 25.86 -22.59 -4.16
C ALA A 98 24.98 -21.74 -5.10
N LYS A 99 24.72 -20.47 -4.74
CA LYS A 99 24.00 -19.50 -5.57
C LYS A 99 24.92 -18.33 -5.93
N ASP A 100 24.79 -17.83 -7.15
CA ASP A 100 25.54 -16.67 -7.60
C ASP A 100 25.18 -15.44 -6.75
N ILE A 101 26.10 -14.49 -6.62
CA ILE A 101 25.84 -13.24 -5.90
C ILE A 101 25.87 -12.09 -6.90
N ILE A 102 24.80 -11.31 -6.94
CA ILE A 102 24.72 -10.06 -7.70
C ILE A 102 24.77 -8.92 -6.70
N TRP A 103 25.70 -7.98 -6.86
CA TRP A 103 25.70 -6.72 -6.13
C TRP A 103 25.38 -5.56 -7.06
N LEU A 104 24.22 -4.95 -6.86
CA LEU A 104 23.74 -3.77 -7.57
C LEU A 104 24.00 -2.52 -6.72
N VAL A 105 24.91 -1.67 -7.19
CA VAL A 105 25.03 -0.29 -6.70
C VAL A 105 24.08 0.57 -7.54
N ALA A 106 22.96 0.93 -6.94
CA ALA A 106 21.85 1.61 -7.60
C ALA A 106 22.02 3.13 -7.50
N ASP A 107 22.00 3.83 -8.63
CA ASP A 107 22.15 5.29 -8.67
C ASP A 107 20.87 5.99 -8.19
N SER A 108 20.88 6.46 -6.95
CA SER A 108 19.70 7.01 -6.28
C SER A 108 19.51 8.52 -6.50
N GLN A 109 20.18 9.11 -7.49
CA GLN A 109 19.99 10.53 -7.86
C GLN A 109 18.53 10.88 -8.17
N TYR A 110 17.80 9.94 -8.79
CA TYR A 110 16.40 10.08 -9.20
C TYR A 110 15.43 9.29 -8.30
N GLY A 111 15.82 9.05 -7.05
CA GLY A 111 15.08 8.20 -6.10
C GLY A 111 15.67 6.79 -6.03
N GLU A 112 15.37 6.06 -4.95
CA GLU A 112 15.99 4.76 -4.69
C GLU A 112 15.30 3.58 -5.38
N TYR A 113 14.00 3.70 -5.70
CA TYR A 113 13.21 2.65 -6.35
C TYR A 113 13.48 2.57 -7.86
N ALA A 114 13.41 3.69 -8.56
CA ALA A 114 13.56 3.80 -10.01
C ALA A 114 14.80 3.08 -10.60
N PRO A 115 16.02 3.25 -10.06
CA PRO A 115 17.20 2.55 -10.57
C PRO A 115 17.07 1.02 -10.47
N VAL A 116 16.50 0.52 -9.37
CA VAL A 116 16.32 -0.92 -9.12
C VAL A 116 15.25 -1.49 -10.04
N ALA A 117 14.11 -0.80 -10.17
CA ALA A 117 13.03 -1.19 -11.06
C ALA A 117 13.47 -1.25 -12.53
N ALA A 118 14.24 -0.25 -12.99
CA ALA A 118 14.78 -0.23 -14.34
C ALA A 118 15.76 -1.39 -14.58
N TRP A 119 16.65 -1.66 -13.62
CA TRP A 119 17.57 -2.79 -13.72
C TRP A 119 16.84 -4.13 -13.74
N LEU A 120 15.83 -4.31 -12.89
CA LEU A 120 15.04 -5.54 -12.84
C LEU A 120 14.26 -5.77 -14.14
N ARG A 121 13.61 -4.74 -14.67
CA ARG A 121 12.95 -4.81 -15.98
C ARG A 121 13.92 -5.32 -17.03
N ASP A 122 15.06 -4.69 -17.17
CA ASP A 122 16.01 -5.07 -18.21
C ASP A 122 16.74 -6.40 -17.89
N TYR A 123 16.74 -6.85 -16.62
CA TYR A 123 17.18 -8.20 -16.21
C TYR A 123 16.16 -9.30 -16.54
N HIS A 124 14.87 -8.98 -16.61
CA HIS A 124 13.81 -9.95 -16.92
C HIS A 124 13.41 -9.92 -18.41
N THR A 125 13.45 -8.76 -19.07
CA THR A 125 13.12 -8.58 -20.50
C THR A 125 14.36 -8.18 -21.30
N PRO A 126 15.15 -9.15 -21.80
CA PRO A 126 16.38 -8.82 -22.53
C PRO A 126 16.00 -8.28 -23.89
N ALA A 127 16.37 -7.03 -24.17
CA ALA A 127 16.44 -6.58 -25.54
C ALA A 127 17.67 -7.25 -26.17
N PHE A 128 17.45 -8.36 -26.89
CA PHE A 128 18.47 -8.90 -27.78
C PHE A 128 18.53 -8.02 -29.03
N SER A 129 19.10 -6.82 -28.91
CA SER A 129 19.53 -6.11 -30.10
C SER A 129 20.73 -6.87 -30.66
N ASN A 130 20.50 -7.68 -31.69
CA ASN A 130 21.54 -8.24 -32.56
C ASN A 130 22.23 -7.13 -33.39
N LEU A 131 22.50 -5.97 -32.79
CA LEU A 131 23.17 -4.83 -33.41
C LEU A 131 24.33 -4.36 -32.54
N ASP A 132 25.10 -5.32 -32.02
CA ASP A 132 26.37 -5.10 -31.35
C ASP A 132 27.50 -4.71 -32.35
N SER A 133 27.16 -4.03 -33.46
CA SER A 133 28.13 -3.77 -34.53
C SER A 133 27.95 -2.52 -35.39
N LEU A 134 27.23 -1.45 -35.00
CA LEU A 134 27.20 -0.25 -35.86
C LEU A 134 27.20 1.13 -35.21
N ASN A 135 27.03 1.27 -33.90
CA ASN A 135 27.13 2.58 -33.25
C ASN A 135 28.27 2.62 -32.23
N THR A 136 29.50 2.34 -32.69
CA THR A 136 30.64 3.06 -32.15
C THR A 136 30.41 4.53 -32.46
N GLU A 137 30.24 5.32 -31.41
CA GLU A 137 30.22 6.78 -31.43
C GLU A 137 31.30 7.30 -32.39
N THR A 138 30.90 7.72 -33.60
CA THR A 138 31.71 8.61 -34.42
C THR A 138 31.68 9.98 -33.77
N CYS A 139 32.47 10.14 -32.72
CA CYS A 139 32.93 11.40 -32.19
C CYS A 139 34.44 11.27 -31.97
N HIS A 140 35.20 11.33 -33.08
CA HIS A 140 36.62 11.62 -33.01
C HIS A 140 36.82 13.07 -32.55
N VAL A 141 37.27 13.26 -31.31
CA VAL A 141 38.25 14.31 -30.97
C VAL A 141 39.21 13.71 -29.96
N GLY A 142 40.50 13.71 -30.30
CA GLY A 142 41.53 12.90 -29.65
C GLY A 142 41.86 13.29 -28.21
N ASN A 143 42.14 12.28 -27.39
CA ASN A 143 43.50 11.99 -26.94
C ASN A 143 43.53 10.65 -26.22
N ASN A 144 44.64 9.92 -26.42
CA ASN A 144 44.90 8.61 -25.86
C ASN A 144 44.73 8.60 -24.33
N ASN A 145 43.95 7.64 -23.81
CA ASN A 145 44.35 6.69 -22.75
C ASN A 145 43.16 5.79 -22.32
N PHE A 146 43.32 4.48 -22.55
CA PHE A 146 42.66 3.38 -21.80
C PHE A 146 41.12 3.41 -21.69
N GLU A 147 40.39 3.45 -22.81
CA GLU A 147 38.98 3.05 -22.80
C GLU A 147 38.88 1.52 -22.74
N SER A 148 38.68 0.99 -21.54
CA SER A 148 38.21 -0.38 -21.35
C SER A 148 36.94 -0.59 -22.20
N LYS A 149 36.86 -1.68 -22.97
CA LYS A 149 35.63 -2.15 -23.63
C LYS A 149 34.48 -2.26 -22.60
N ILE A 150 33.72 -1.19 -22.39
CA ILE A 150 32.52 -1.21 -21.56
C ILE A 150 31.42 -1.76 -22.46
N SER A 151 31.19 -3.07 -22.36
CA SER A 151 29.99 -3.68 -22.94
C SER A 151 28.80 -3.17 -22.14
N TYR A 152 27.91 -2.43 -22.78
CA TYR A 152 26.63 -2.00 -22.21
C TYR A 152 25.58 -3.14 -22.20
N GLY A 153 25.95 -4.34 -22.66
CA GLY A 153 25.09 -5.51 -22.64
C GLY A 153 24.83 -5.99 -21.22
N ILE A 154 23.55 -6.15 -20.86
CA ILE A 154 23.17 -6.64 -19.53
C ILE A 154 23.66 -8.07 -19.32
N ARG A 155 24.66 -8.22 -18.46
CA ARG A 155 25.08 -9.52 -17.95
C ARG A 155 24.06 -10.04 -16.93
N ARG A 156 23.68 -11.31 -17.08
CA ARG A 156 22.71 -11.98 -16.21
C ARG A 156 23.34 -13.13 -15.44
N SER A 157 22.71 -13.43 -14.31
CA SER A 157 22.85 -14.69 -13.62
C SER A 157 21.52 -15.44 -13.73
N GLY A 158 21.33 -16.48 -12.91
CA GLY A 158 20.13 -17.27 -12.87
C GLY A 158 18.93 -16.57 -12.25
N THR A 159 17.93 -17.36 -11.89
CA THR A 159 16.72 -16.86 -11.23
C THR A 159 17.06 -16.31 -9.84
N MET A 160 16.48 -15.17 -9.46
CA MET A 160 16.74 -14.58 -8.15
C MET A 160 15.96 -15.36 -7.08
N ALA A 161 16.68 -15.82 -6.05
CA ALA A 161 16.12 -16.52 -4.91
C ALA A 161 15.59 -15.54 -3.84
N ALA A 162 16.38 -14.50 -3.54
CA ALA A 162 16.00 -13.41 -2.65
C ALA A 162 16.85 -12.16 -2.92
N ALA A 163 16.41 -11.01 -2.44
CA ALA A 163 17.17 -9.76 -2.48
C ALA A 163 17.26 -9.07 -1.11
N LEU A 164 18.40 -8.46 -0.83
CA LEU A 164 18.65 -7.66 0.37
C LEU A 164 19.08 -6.26 -0.05
N VAL A 165 18.31 -5.25 0.33
CA VAL A 165 18.69 -3.85 0.15
C VAL A 165 19.34 -3.37 1.44
N LEU A 166 20.53 -2.78 1.35
CA LEU A 166 21.28 -2.30 2.52
C LEU A 166 21.33 -0.77 2.54
N GLY A 167 20.91 -0.20 3.65
CA GLY A 167 21.07 1.20 4.00
C GLY A 167 21.68 1.35 5.39
N VAL A 168 22.36 2.46 5.60
CA VAL A 168 22.76 2.94 6.92
C VAL A 168 21.94 4.19 7.18
N ALA A 169 21.62 4.51 8.43
CA ALA A 169 21.03 5.77 8.82
C ALA A 169 21.68 6.31 10.09
N TYR A 170 21.52 7.61 10.32
CA TYR A 170 21.91 8.22 11.59
C TYR A 170 20.86 7.84 12.65
N GLY A 171 21.28 7.09 13.66
CA GLY A 171 20.40 6.81 14.80
C GLY A 171 20.33 8.03 15.71
N ASN A 172 19.11 8.39 16.09
CA ASN A 172 18.85 9.38 17.15
C ASN A 172 18.89 8.75 18.56
N GLU A 173 19.18 7.46 18.65
CA GLU A 173 19.02 6.67 19.87
C GLU A 173 20.33 6.20 20.49
N ASN A 174 20.22 5.73 21.72
CA ASN A 174 21.35 5.28 22.54
C ASN A 174 21.82 3.85 22.22
N GLU A 175 21.19 3.17 21.27
CA GLU A 175 21.43 1.77 20.93
C GLU A 175 21.57 1.59 19.41
N ASP A 176 22.34 0.59 18.98
CA ASP A 176 22.44 0.21 17.57
C ASP A 176 21.20 -0.60 17.17
N THR A 177 20.51 -0.13 16.13
CA THR A 177 19.20 -0.64 15.75
C THR A 177 19.18 -1.04 14.28
N LEU A 178 18.36 -2.04 13.96
CA LEU A 178 18.12 -2.50 12.60
C LEU A 178 16.66 -2.25 12.23
N GLY A 179 16.41 -1.27 11.35
CA GLY A 179 15.13 -1.09 10.70
C GLY A 179 14.91 -2.16 9.63
N ILE A 180 13.76 -2.82 9.66
CA ILE A 180 13.31 -3.73 8.60
C ILE A 180 12.12 -3.09 7.91
N TYR A 181 12.23 -2.89 6.59
CA TYR A 181 11.14 -2.46 5.72
C TYR A 181 10.84 -3.55 4.71
N ALA A 182 9.56 -3.91 4.59
CA ALA A 182 9.11 -5.07 3.82
C ALA A 182 7.85 -4.82 2.98
N GLU A 183 7.15 -3.72 3.23
CA GLU A 183 5.95 -3.32 2.51
C GLU A 183 6.28 -2.97 1.06
N ALA A 184 5.82 -3.82 0.13
CA ALA A 184 5.95 -3.60 -1.31
C ALA A 184 4.69 -2.96 -1.92
N SER A 185 4.67 -2.89 -3.26
CA SER A 185 3.55 -2.36 -4.03
C SER A 185 2.23 -3.06 -3.66
N ASN A 186 1.16 -2.27 -3.51
CA ASN A 186 -0.19 -2.77 -3.19
C ASN A 186 -0.29 -3.64 -1.93
N GLY A 187 0.56 -3.40 -0.93
CA GLY A 187 0.50 -4.08 0.37
C GLY A 187 0.98 -5.52 0.34
N GLN A 188 1.69 -5.90 -0.71
CA GLN A 188 2.32 -7.21 -0.78
C GLN A 188 3.52 -7.27 0.17
N MET A 189 3.71 -8.44 0.78
CA MET A 189 4.82 -8.71 1.69
C MET A 189 5.74 -9.79 1.10
N PRO A 190 7.05 -9.76 1.42
CA PRO A 190 7.94 -10.87 1.17
C PRO A 190 7.54 -12.05 2.06
N ASN A 191 8.03 -13.23 1.72
CA ASN A 191 7.83 -14.39 2.58
C ASN A 191 8.31 -14.12 4.02
N LEU A 192 7.45 -14.42 4.99
CA LEU A 192 7.70 -14.18 6.41
C LEU A 192 8.99 -14.85 6.92
N ASP A 193 9.41 -15.98 6.34
CA ASP A 193 10.64 -16.66 6.73
C ASP A 193 11.88 -15.78 6.53
N LEU A 194 11.90 -14.95 5.48
CA LEU A 194 13.00 -14.02 5.23
C LEU A 194 13.12 -12.99 6.36
N ILE A 195 11.99 -12.42 6.79
CA ILE A 195 11.94 -11.48 7.92
C ILE A 195 12.35 -12.18 9.21
N ASN A 196 11.84 -13.39 9.47
CA ASN A 196 12.14 -14.16 10.67
C ASN A 196 13.63 -14.52 10.77
N ILE A 197 14.27 -14.91 9.67
CA ILE A 197 15.71 -15.21 9.62
C ILE A 197 16.51 -13.96 9.99
N VAL A 198 16.18 -12.82 9.39
CA VAL A 198 16.87 -11.55 9.66
C VAL A 198 16.68 -11.13 11.11
N HIS A 199 15.45 -11.14 11.60
CA HIS A 199 15.14 -10.80 12.98
C HIS A 199 15.88 -11.73 13.96
N TYR A 200 15.82 -13.04 13.73
CA TYR A 200 16.48 -14.02 14.59
C TYR A 200 17.99 -13.82 14.66
N LEU A 201 18.65 -13.64 13.50
CA LEU A 201 20.09 -13.42 13.44
C LEU A 201 20.51 -12.06 14.02
N ALA A 202 19.72 -11.01 13.79
CA ALA A 202 19.98 -9.68 14.31
C ALA A 202 19.95 -9.68 15.84
N VAL A 203 18.89 -10.21 16.44
CA VAL A 203 18.70 -10.22 17.90
C VAL A 203 19.62 -11.24 18.58
N HIS A 204 19.62 -12.50 18.14
CA HIS A 204 20.27 -13.59 18.88
C HIS A 204 21.75 -13.78 18.54
N ARG A 205 22.21 -13.33 17.36
CA ARG A 205 23.62 -13.48 16.97
C ARG A 205 24.42 -12.19 17.01
N GLN A 206 23.82 -11.06 16.65
CA GLN A 206 24.51 -9.77 16.63
C GLN A 206 24.14 -8.85 17.79
N GLY A 207 23.12 -9.19 18.60
CA GLY A 207 22.67 -8.36 19.71
C GLY A 207 22.06 -7.02 19.27
N LEU A 208 21.60 -6.92 18.02
CA LEU A 208 20.97 -5.72 17.48
C LEU A 208 19.51 -5.66 17.89
N ARG A 209 19.03 -4.46 18.21
CA ARG A 209 17.60 -4.23 18.44
C ARG A 209 16.89 -3.98 17.11
N VAL A 210 15.98 -4.87 16.75
CA VAL A 210 15.22 -4.76 15.50
C VAL A 210 14.03 -3.83 15.71
N LYS A 211 13.77 -2.98 14.71
CA LYS A 211 12.62 -2.09 14.66
C LYS A 211 11.85 -2.27 13.38
N VAL A 212 10.55 -2.07 13.50
CA VAL A 212 9.60 -1.94 12.40
C VAL A 212 8.93 -0.58 12.57
N GLU A 213 8.41 -0.01 11.49
CA GLU A 213 7.72 1.27 11.53
C GLU A 213 6.53 1.26 12.52
N GLN A 214 6.38 2.36 13.25
CA GLN A 214 5.42 2.51 14.34
C GLN A 214 4.84 3.92 14.33
N PHE A 215 3.53 4.02 14.55
CA PHE A 215 2.90 5.32 14.77
C PHE A 215 3.15 5.84 16.18
N HIS A 216 4.02 6.85 16.29
CA HIS A 216 4.36 7.48 17.57
C HIS A 216 3.15 8.11 18.29
N TRP A 217 2.13 8.57 17.55
CA TRP A 217 0.91 9.12 18.17
C TRP A 217 0.10 8.04 18.93
N LEU A 218 0.09 6.79 18.45
CA LEU A 218 -0.56 5.66 19.12
C LEU A 218 0.22 5.24 20.37
N LEU A 219 1.56 5.21 20.30
CA LEU A 219 2.41 4.92 21.47
C LEU A 219 2.15 5.88 22.64
N ASN A 220 1.84 7.14 22.32
CA ASN A 220 1.56 8.18 23.31
C ASN A 220 0.08 8.28 23.72
N SER A 221 -0.81 7.54 23.06
CA SER A 221 -2.25 7.63 23.29
C SER A 221 -2.66 7.10 24.66
N LYS A 222 -3.27 7.96 25.48
CA LYS A 222 -3.84 7.58 26.79
C LYS A 222 -4.98 6.55 26.64
N TRP A 223 -5.73 6.63 25.54
CA TRP A 223 -6.85 5.73 25.29
C TRP A 223 -6.38 4.31 25.01
N VAL A 224 -5.37 4.14 24.15
CA VAL A 224 -4.77 2.82 23.84
C VAL A 224 -4.10 2.24 25.09
N LYS A 225 -3.43 3.07 25.91
CA LYS A 225 -2.86 2.65 27.19
C LYS A 225 -3.93 2.12 28.15
N SER A 226 -5.02 2.84 28.33
CA SER A 226 -6.14 2.40 29.17
C SER A 226 -6.76 1.09 28.66
N LEU A 227 -6.90 0.95 27.34
CA LEU A 227 -7.38 -0.30 26.74
C LEU A 227 -6.40 -1.46 27.01
N GLY A 228 -5.10 -1.23 26.89
CA GLY A 228 -4.06 -2.19 27.24
C GLY A 228 -4.11 -2.62 28.71
N GLU A 229 -4.33 -1.69 29.64
CA GLU A 229 -4.50 -1.99 31.07
C GLU A 229 -5.74 -2.85 31.35
N VAL A 230 -6.85 -2.60 30.63
CA VAL A 230 -8.06 -3.43 30.72
C VAL A 230 -7.78 -4.85 30.23
N PHE A 231 -7.11 -5.01 29.08
CA PHE A 231 -6.74 -6.33 28.56
C PHE A 231 -5.75 -7.07 29.46
N GLU A 232 -4.80 -6.35 30.07
CA GLU A 232 -3.87 -6.95 31.03
C GLU A 232 -4.61 -7.44 32.29
N SER A 233 -5.57 -6.64 32.80
CA SER A 233 -6.42 -7.03 33.94
C SER A 233 -7.28 -8.25 33.61
N LEU A 234 -7.91 -8.27 32.43
CA LEU A 234 -8.66 -9.42 31.94
C LEU A 234 -7.76 -10.66 31.81
N GLY A 235 -6.55 -10.51 31.26
CA GLY A 235 -5.58 -11.59 31.16
C GLY A 235 -5.21 -12.18 32.53
N LYS A 236 -5.04 -11.33 33.56
CA LYS A 236 -4.80 -11.77 34.94
C LYS A 236 -6.00 -12.54 35.51
N MET A 237 -7.23 -12.05 35.30
CA MET A 237 -8.47 -12.72 35.71
C MET A 237 -8.69 -14.05 35.00
N VAL A 238 -8.36 -14.14 33.71
CA VAL A 238 -8.48 -15.37 32.92
C VAL A 238 -7.45 -16.41 33.41
N LYS A 239 -6.24 -15.96 33.78
CA LYS A 239 -5.22 -16.83 34.36
C LYS A 239 -5.58 -17.38 35.73
N THR A 240 -6.38 -16.66 36.53
CA THR A 240 -6.91 -17.21 37.79
C THR A 240 -7.99 -18.25 37.58
N LEU A 241 -8.74 -18.18 36.46
CA LEU A 241 -9.75 -19.17 36.09
C LEU A 241 -9.13 -20.45 35.53
N ASN A 242 -8.13 -20.33 34.64
CA ASN A 242 -7.39 -21.46 34.13
C ASN A 242 -5.93 -21.07 33.86
N PRO A 243 -4.95 -21.66 34.59
CA PRO A 243 -3.54 -21.31 34.44
C PRO A 243 -2.95 -21.72 33.08
N ASP A 244 -3.57 -22.64 32.35
CA ASP A 244 -3.10 -23.10 31.04
C ASP A 244 -3.45 -22.14 29.89
N TRP A 245 -4.35 -21.17 30.14
CA TRP A 245 -4.77 -20.20 29.14
C TRP A 245 -3.75 -19.08 28.97
N LYS A 246 -3.03 -19.09 27.84
CA LYS A 246 -1.98 -18.11 27.48
C LYS A 246 -2.54 -16.79 26.93
N LEU A 247 -3.48 -16.17 27.62
CA LEU A 247 -4.15 -14.91 27.20
C LEU A 247 -3.56 -13.64 27.82
N GLY A 248 -2.50 -13.75 28.63
CA GLY A 248 -1.86 -12.61 29.28
C GLY A 248 -0.96 -11.81 28.33
N ILE A 249 -1.38 -10.59 27.97
CA ILE A 249 -0.58 -9.60 27.22
C ILE A 249 -0.33 -8.42 28.16
N SER A 250 0.91 -7.91 28.22
CA SER A 250 1.23 -6.71 29.01
C SER A 250 0.62 -5.47 28.36
N ALA A 251 0.25 -4.45 29.14
CA ALA A 251 -0.27 -3.20 28.57
C ALA A 251 0.74 -2.55 27.60
N ALA A 252 2.05 -2.66 27.89
CA ALA A 252 3.11 -2.15 27.02
C ALA A 252 3.16 -2.89 25.68
N ASP A 253 3.16 -4.23 25.70
CA ASP A 253 3.13 -5.07 24.50
C ASP A 253 1.86 -4.83 23.67
N TYR A 254 0.73 -4.56 24.32
CA TYR A 254 -0.52 -4.24 23.64
C TYR A 254 -0.44 -2.90 22.90
N VAL A 255 0.08 -1.85 23.56
CA VAL A 255 0.22 -0.52 22.96
C VAL A 255 1.20 -0.53 21.80
N GLU A 256 2.36 -1.17 21.99
CA GLU A 256 3.36 -1.34 20.93
C GLU A 256 2.77 -2.16 19.77
N GLY A 257 2.11 -3.28 20.10
CA GLY A 257 1.42 -4.15 19.16
C GLY A 257 0.39 -3.43 18.29
N ALA A 258 -0.45 -2.60 18.92
CA ALA A 258 -1.47 -1.81 18.24
C ALA A 258 -0.85 -0.72 17.35
N ALA A 259 0.23 -0.07 17.81
CA ALA A 259 0.92 0.95 17.03
C ALA A 259 1.63 0.37 15.80
N THR A 260 2.30 -0.78 15.92
CA THR A 260 2.90 -1.49 14.80
C THR A 260 1.84 -2.04 13.85
N LEU A 261 0.75 -2.63 14.37
CA LEU A 261 -0.34 -3.14 13.53
C LEU A 261 -0.98 -2.04 12.69
N ALA A 262 -1.27 -0.89 13.30
CA ALA A 262 -1.86 0.25 12.60
C ALA A 262 -0.91 0.82 11.54
N SER A 263 0.39 0.91 11.83
CA SER A 263 1.41 1.32 10.86
C SER A 263 1.48 0.31 9.70
N SER A 264 1.59 -0.99 10.00
CA SER A 264 1.63 -2.04 8.97
C SER A 264 0.40 -2.03 8.07
N LEU A 265 -0.81 -1.90 8.64
CA LEU A 265 -2.05 -1.72 7.88
C LEU A 265 -2.02 -0.46 7.01
N TYR A 266 -1.52 0.65 7.53
CA TYR A 266 -1.46 1.90 6.79
C TYR A 266 -0.52 1.83 5.58
N HIS A 267 0.72 1.37 5.75
CA HIS A 267 1.67 1.28 4.64
C HIS A 267 1.22 0.25 3.60
N GLN A 268 0.63 -0.87 4.03
CA GLN A 268 0.03 -1.83 3.11
C GLN A 268 -1.15 -1.25 2.34
N ALA A 269 -2.01 -0.47 3.01
CA ALA A 269 -3.13 0.19 2.36
C ALA A 269 -2.67 1.26 1.37
N LEU A 270 -1.68 2.10 1.73
CA LEU A 270 -1.11 3.07 0.79
C LEU A 270 -0.63 2.39 -0.49
N GLY A 271 -0.11 1.16 -0.39
CA GLY A 271 0.34 0.39 -1.55
C GLY A 271 1.58 0.99 -2.23
N VAL A 272 2.25 1.94 -1.55
CA VAL A 272 3.51 2.55 -1.96
C VAL A 272 4.64 1.79 -1.26
N PRO A 273 5.65 1.29 -1.98
CA PRO A 273 6.77 0.59 -1.38
C PRO A 273 7.52 1.45 -0.35
N THR A 274 7.85 0.87 0.81
CA THR A 274 8.65 1.57 1.84
C THR A 274 10.13 1.66 1.48
N GLY A 275 10.57 0.93 0.46
CA GLY A 275 11.94 1.05 -0.06
C GLY A 275 12.16 0.37 -1.41
N PRO A 276 13.43 0.30 -1.86
CA PRO A 276 13.78 -0.25 -3.17
C PRO A 276 13.46 -1.73 -3.35
N HIS A 277 13.28 -2.46 -2.25
CA HIS A 277 12.87 -3.87 -2.26
C HIS A 277 11.52 -4.07 -2.96
N GLY A 278 10.63 -3.06 -2.97
CA GLY A 278 9.32 -3.17 -3.61
C GLY A 278 9.39 -3.55 -5.09
N ALA A 279 10.43 -3.11 -5.81
CA ALA A 279 10.58 -3.39 -7.24
C ALA A 279 10.78 -4.88 -7.53
N PHE A 280 11.36 -5.62 -6.59
CA PHE A 280 11.55 -7.08 -6.70
C PHE A 280 10.22 -7.84 -6.65
N ARG A 281 9.21 -7.25 -6.01
CA ARG A 281 7.94 -7.91 -5.80
C ARG A 281 7.17 -8.09 -7.10
N ASP A 282 7.28 -7.14 -8.03
CA ASP A 282 6.70 -7.22 -9.38
C ASP A 282 7.21 -8.45 -10.16
N TYR A 283 8.40 -8.95 -9.82
CA TYR A 283 9.03 -10.14 -10.40
C TYR A 283 8.95 -11.39 -9.50
N GLN A 284 8.11 -11.36 -8.46
CA GLN A 284 7.94 -12.45 -7.48
C GLN A 284 9.25 -12.86 -6.78
N VAL A 285 10.14 -11.89 -6.55
CA VAL A 285 11.38 -12.10 -5.79
C VAL A 285 11.19 -11.56 -4.37
N ASP A 286 11.40 -12.41 -3.37
CA ASP A 286 11.32 -12.01 -1.96
C ASP A 286 12.48 -11.08 -1.62
N ALA A 287 12.16 -9.87 -1.18
CA ALA A 287 13.13 -8.83 -0.91
C ALA A 287 12.78 -8.03 0.35
N ILE A 288 13.81 -7.56 1.05
CA ILE A 288 13.67 -6.69 2.22
C ILE A 288 14.70 -5.57 2.19
N THR A 289 14.35 -4.42 2.75
CA THR A 289 15.32 -3.35 3.03
C THR A 289 15.75 -3.39 4.50
N LEU A 290 17.05 -3.40 4.71
CA LEU A 290 17.72 -3.39 6.01
C LEU A 290 18.38 -2.02 6.19
N GLU A 291 17.90 -1.26 7.17
CA GLU A 291 18.47 0.04 7.51
C GLU A 291 19.17 -0.04 8.87
N PHE A 292 20.49 0.02 8.86
CA PHE A 292 21.30 -0.02 10.07
C PHE A 292 21.45 1.38 10.65
N SER A 293 20.95 1.61 11.86
CA SER A 293 21.05 2.88 12.57
C SER A 293 22.00 2.78 13.76
N LEU A 294 23.03 3.62 13.81
CA LEU A 294 24.01 3.63 14.90
C LEU A 294 23.70 4.65 15.98
N ARG A 295 24.14 4.34 17.20
CA ARG A 295 24.26 5.30 18.30
C ARG A 295 25.20 6.47 17.94
N ILE A 296 24.79 7.68 18.35
CA ILE A 296 25.50 8.96 18.19
C ILE A 296 26.94 8.92 18.74
N SER A 297 27.90 8.50 17.91
CA SER A 297 29.12 9.25 17.55
C SER A 297 30.01 8.37 16.67
N PHE A 298 30.14 8.78 15.39
CA PHE A 298 31.06 8.17 14.40
C PHE A 298 32.53 8.55 14.61
N ASP A 299 32.82 9.30 15.68
CA ASP A 299 34.13 9.90 15.94
C ASP A 299 35.19 8.87 16.39
N ARG A 300 34.76 7.66 16.79
CA ARG A 300 35.66 6.57 17.18
C ARG A 300 35.74 5.50 16.09
N LEU A 301 36.93 5.37 15.50
CA LEU A 301 37.27 4.37 14.47
C LEU A 301 36.91 2.93 14.89
N ASP A 302 37.16 2.58 16.15
CA ASP A 302 36.92 1.23 16.69
C ASP A 302 35.44 0.85 16.66
N ARG A 303 34.55 1.79 17.02
CA ARG A 303 33.11 1.58 16.99
C ARG A 303 32.60 1.44 15.56
N ARG A 304 33.15 2.21 14.63
CA ARG A 304 32.82 2.07 13.21
C ARG A 304 33.20 0.69 12.70
N ASN A 305 34.38 0.19 13.04
CA ASN A 305 34.82 -1.14 12.63
C ASN A 305 33.96 -2.25 13.24
N ASP A 306 33.61 -2.12 14.53
CA ASP A 306 32.74 -3.06 15.22
C ASP A 306 31.34 -3.10 14.59
N PHE A 307 30.79 -1.94 14.25
CA PHE A 307 29.51 -1.85 13.53
C PHE A 307 29.57 -2.51 12.14
N LEU A 308 30.60 -2.20 11.35
CA LEU A 308 30.80 -2.83 10.03
C LEU A 308 30.90 -4.36 10.15
N LEU A 309 31.53 -4.85 11.21
CA LEU A 309 31.65 -6.27 11.51
C LEU A 309 30.30 -6.90 11.86
N HIS A 310 29.51 -6.28 12.75
CA HIS A 310 28.18 -6.79 13.12
C HIS A 310 27.22 -6.78 11.93
N GLY A 311 27.18 -5.69 11.15
CA GLY A 311 26.38 -5.60 9.92
C GLY A 311 26.81 -6.64 8.89
N GLY A 312 28.13 -6.77 8.66
CA GLY A 312 28.68 -7.76 7.73
C GLY A 312 28.37 -9.22 8.14
N ARG A 313 28.47 -9.55 9.44
CA ARG A 313 28.12 -10.88 9.97
C ARG A 313 26.63 -11.18 9.86
N LEU A 314 25.77 -10.19 10.07
CA LEU A 314 24.33 -10.35 9.85
C LEU A 314 24.05 -10.68 8.39
N ILE A 315 24.56 -9.87 7.46
CA ILE A 315 24.33 -10.05 6.02
C ILE A 315 24.91 -11.39 5.55
N GLU A 316 26.12 -11.76 5.99
CA GLU A 316 26.70 -13.07 5.71
C GLU A 316 25.77 -14.19 6.21
N GLY A 317 25.27 -14.09 7.45
CA GLY A 317 24.37 -15.08 8.03
C GLY A 317 23.06 -15.24 7.25
N VAL A 318 22.46 -14.14 6.79
CA VAL A 318 21.25 -14.17 5.96
C VAL A 318 21.56 -14.79 4.60
N ILE A 319 22.63 -14.35 3.93
CA ILE A 319 23.07 -14.92 2.64
C ILE A 319 23.34 -16.42 2.77
N ARG A 320 23.98 -16.86 3.85
CA ARG A 320 24.26 -18.28 4.11
C ARG A 320 22.98 -19.09 4.31
N SER A 321 21.98 -18.48 4.96
CA SER A 321 20.66 -19.10 5.15
C SER A 321 19.94 -19.27 3.82
N VAL A 322 19.87 -18.22 3.00
CA VAL A 322 19.25 -18.26 1.66
C VAL A 322 20.03 -19.17 0.70
N ASN A 323 21.35 -19.17 0.77
CA ASN A 323 22.22 -20.01 -0.05
C ASN A 323 21.94 -21.50 0.15
N ASN A 324 21.60 -21.90 1.38
CA ASN A 324 21.33 -23.28 1.75
C ASN A 324 19.87 -23.72 1.46
N LEU A 325 18.99 -22.81 1.05
CA LEU A 325 17.64 -23.19 0.62
C LEU A 325 17.72 -24.01 -0.67
N LEU A 326 17.08 -25.17 -0.70
CA LEU A 326 17.00 -26.00 -1.91
C LEU A 326 15.87 -25.54 -2.84
N GLU A 327 14.85 -24.91 -2.27
CA GLU A 327 13.66 -24.42 -2.97
C GLU A 327 13.43 -22.96 -2.61
N LYS A 328 12.71 -22.23 -3.47
CA LYS A 328 12.25 -20.87 -3.15
C LYS A 328 11.35 -20.87 -1.92
N PHE A 329 11.22 -19.73 -1.25
CA PHE A 329 10.31 -19.62 -0.10
C PHE A 329 8.86 -19.91 -0.54
N HIS A 330 8.25 -20.96 0.03
CA HIS A 330 6.90 -21.38 -0.40
C HIS A 330 6.02 -21.95 0.74
N GLN A 331 6.58 -22.30 1.90
CA GLN A 331 5.80 -22.88 3.01
C GLN A 331 5.15 -21.82 3.91
N SER A 332 5.80 -20.66 4.07
CA SER A 332 5.34 -19.60 4.97
C SER A 332 4.40 -18.58 4.32
N PHE A 333 3.76 -17.77 5.16
CA PHE A 333 2.71 -16.83 4.76
C PHE A 333 3.25 -15.64 3.93
N PHE A 334 2.45 -15.23 2.94
CA PHE A 334 2.65 -14.00 2.15
C PHE A 334 1.65 -12.88 2.50
N LEU A 335 0.64 -13.22 3.30
CA LEU A 335 -0.40 -12.31 3.77
C LEU A 335 -0.40 -12.32 5.30
N TYR A 336 0.23 -11.30 5.87
CA TYR A 336 0.36 -11.13 7.31
C TYR A 336 0.48 -9.64 7.67
N LEU A 337 0.11 -9.34 8.91
CA LEU A 337 0.29 -8.01 9.50
C LEU A 337 1.31 -8.12 10.64
N LEU A 338 2.30 -7.24 10.67
CA LEU A 338 3.27 -7.21 11.75
C LEU A 338 2.65 -6.52 12.98
N THR A 339 2.83 -7.12 14.15
CA THR A 339 2.50 -6.52 15.46
C THR A 339 3.76 -6.24 16.27
N SER A 340 4.88 -6.85 15.90
CA SER A 340 6.19 -6.64 16.50
C SER A 340 7.23 -7.15 15.49
N PRO A 341 8.51 -6.76 15.60
CA PRO A 341 9.59 -7.40 14.85
C PRO A 341 9.61 -8.95 14.92
N SER A 342 9.00 -9.54 15.95
CA SER A 342 8.96 -10.98 16.20
C SER A 342 7.57 -11.61 16.17
N LYS A 343 6.50 -10.81 16.04
CA LYS A 343 5.10 -11.28 16.13
C LYS A 343 4.31 -10.78 14.92
N PHE A 344 3.46 -11.65 14.39
CA PHE A 344 2.63 -11.36 13.23
C PHE A 344 1.21 -11.92 13.44
N VAL A 345 0.27 -11.39 12.68
CA VAL A 345 -1.10 -11.92 12.56
C VAL A 345 -1.26 -12.46 11.15
N SER A 346 -1.51 -13.76 11.03
CA SER A 346 -1.75 -14.43 9.75
C SER A 346 -3.14 -14.09 9.18
N VAL A 347 -3.29 -14.20 7.86
CA VAL A 347 -4.56 -14.07 7.15
C VAL A 347 -5.74 -14.80 7.78
N GLY A 348 -5.55 -16.03 8.28
CA GLY A 348 -6.64 -16.80 8.89
C GLY A 348 -7.26 -16.15 10.13
N VAL A 349 -6.53 -15.29 10.84
CA VAL A 349 -6.99 -14.64 12.07
C VAL A 349 -7.64 -13.30 11.75
N TYR A 350 -6.95 -12.43 10.99
CA TYR A 350 -7.49 -11.09 10.73
C TYR A 350 -8.71 -11.12 9.80
N MET A 351 -8.84 -12.12 8.91
CA MET A 351 -10.00 -12.24 8.02
C MET A 351 -11.30 -12.47 8.79
N ILE A 352 -11.24 -13.09 9.97
CA ILE A 352 -12.40 -13.29 10.83
C ILE A 352 -12.90 -11.93 11.34
N ALA A 353 -12.00 -11.04 11.76
CA ALA A 353 -12.36 -9.71 12.23
C ALA A 353 -13.03 -8.88 11.12
N PHE A 354 -12.44 -8.89 9.92
CA PHE A 354 -13.04 -8.25 8.74
C PHE A 354 -14.42 -8.82 8.41
N ALA A 355 -14.55 -10.15 8.38
CA ALA A 355 -15.83 -10.80 8.09
C ALA A 355 -16.91 -10.43 9.12
N LEU A 356 -16.57 -10.38 10.41
CA LEU A 356 -17.51 -9.95 11.47
C LEU A 356 -17.91 -8.48 11.33
N LEU A 357 -16.98 -7.61 10.92
CA LEU A 357 -17.25 -6.19 10.68
C LEU A 357 -18.22 -6.01 9.51
N VAL A 358 -18.06 -6.79 8.45
CA VAL A 358 -18.79 -6.64 7.19
C VAL A 358 -20.09 -7.47 7.14
N ALA A 359 -20.20 -8.56 7.91
CA ALA A 359 -21.36 -9.46 7.96
C ALA A 359 -22.73 -8.79 8.19
N PRO A 360 -22.86 -7.71 9.00
CA PRO A 360 -24.14 -7.04 9.18
C PRO A 360 -24.69 -6.40 7.89
N LEU A 361 -23.83 -6.03 6.93
CA LEU A 361 -24.24 -5.34 5.70
C LEU A 361 -25.28 -6.14 4.89
N PRO A 362 -24.99 -7.37 4.42
CA PRO A 362 -25.95 -8.15 3.63
C PRO A 362 -27.22 -8.50 4.43
N VAL A 363 -27.09 -8.76 5.73
CA VAL A 363 -28.24 -9.05 6.61
C VAL A 363 -29.17 -7.84 6.71
N VAL A 364 -28.61 -6.64 6.93
CA VAL A 364 -29.40 -5.41 7.00
C VAL A 364 -30.01 -5.07 5.65
N ALA A 365 -29.28 -5.24 4.55
CA ALA A 365 -29.80 -5.06 3.20
C ALA A 365 -31.01 -5.98 2.96
N ALA A 366 -30.87 -7.29 3.20
CA ALA A 366 -31.96 -8.25 3.07
C ALA A 366 -33.16 -7.89 3.97
N SER A 367 -32.91 -7.45 5.21
CA SER A 367 -33.98 -7.06 6.14
C SER A 367 -34.74 -5.81 5.69
N LEU A 368 -34.04 -4.83 5.09
CA LEU A 368 -34.66 -3.61 4.57
C LEU A 368 -35.52 -3.93 3.35
N TYR A 369 -35.02 -4.80 2.47
CA TYR A 369 -35.78 -5.30 1.33
C TYR A 369 -37.03 -6.08 1.77
N ALA A 370 -36.91 -7.02 2.70
CA ALA A 370 -38.03 -7.80 3.21
C ALA A 370 -39.10 -6.93 3.90
N LYS A 371 -38.70 -5.95 4.73
CA LYS A 371 -39.64 -5.02 5.35
C LYS A 371 -40.43 -4.20 4.34
N THR A 372 -39.82 -3.84 3.21
CA THR A 372 -40.55 -3.16 2.13
C THR A 372 -41.53 -4.07 1.40
N LEU A 373 -41.33 -5.39 1.47
CA LEU A 373 -42.30 -6.40 1.03
C LEU A 373 -43.50 -6.43 2.00
N ASP A 374 -43.22 -6.46 3.30
CA ASP A 374 -44.24 -6.61 4.35
C ASP A 374 -45.09 -5.35 4.60
N LEU A 375 -44.55 -4.15 4.36
CA LEU A 375 -45.25 -2.86 4.56
C LEU A 375 -46.35 -2.58 3.52
N ASN A 376 -46.46 -3.40 2.47
CA ASN A 376 -47.57 -3.37 1.54
C ASN A 376 -48.41 -4.66 1.61
N PRO A 377 -48.99 -5.05 2.78
CA PRO A 377 -50.02 -6.04 2.74
C PRO A 377 -51.21 -5.38 2.05
N THR A 378 -51.61 -5.93 0.92
CA THR A 378 -52.94 -5.71 0.36
C THR A 378 -53.93 -5.70 1.52
N SER A 379 -54.65 -4.58 1.69
CA SER A 379 -55.80 -4.51 2.59
C SER A 379 -56.60 -5.79 2.42
N GLU A 380 -56.77 -6.53 3.51
CA GLU A 380 -57.14 -7.94 3.55
C GLU A 380 -58.56 -8.25 3.08
N LYS A 381 -59.17 -7.44 2.19
CA LYS A 381 -60.57 -7.61 1.78
C LYS A 381 -60.90 -7.70 0.30
N ASP A 382 -60.00 -7.47 -0.66
CA ASP A 382 -60.32 -7.70 -2.08
C ASP A 382 -59.17 -8.34 -2.87
N LYS A 383 -59.12 -9.68 -2.86
CA LYS A 383 -58.21 -10.46 -3.71
C LYS A 383 -58.82 -10.65 -5.10
N SER A 384 -58.41 -9.82 -6.06
CA SER A 384 -58.41 -10.19 -7.48
C SER A 384 -56.97 -10.53 -7.91
N ALA A 385 -56.80 -11.53 -8.79
CA ALA A 385 -55.45 -11.96 -9.22
C ALA A 385 -54.64 -10.84 -9.90
N THR A 386 -55.31 -9.88 -10.52
CA THR A 386 -54.73 -8.71 -11.19
C THR A 386 -54.17 -7.64 -10.26
N SER A 387 -54.68 -7.51 -9.02
CA SER A 387 -54.16 -6.51 -8.06
C SER A 387 -52.83 -6.92 -7.44
N ASN A 388 -52.61 -8.23 -7.24
CA ASN A 388 -51.33 -8.77 -6.76
C ASN A 388 -50.21 -8.66 -7.80
N GLU A 389 -50.50 -8.91 -9.09
CA GLU A 389 -49.52 -8.71 -10.16
C GLU A 389 -49.08 -7.25 -10.27
N LEU A 390 -50.01 -6.30 -10.27
CA LEU A 390 -49.71 -4.86 -10.39
C LEU A 390 -48.86 -4.34 -9.20
N GLY A 391 -49.13 -4.81 -7.98
CA GLY A 391 -48.33 -4.48 -6.79
C GLY A 391 -46.90 -5.02 -6.87
N SER A 392 -46.72 -6.27 -7.34
CA SER A 392 -45.39 -6.86 -7.53
C SER A 392 -44.57 -6.15 -8.62
N VAL A 393 -45.23 -5.71 -9.70
CA VAL A 393 -44.62 -4.92 -10.78
C VAL A 393 -44.18 -3.57 -10.24
N LEU A 394 -45.06 -2.82 -9.54
CA LEU A 394 -44.72 -1.51 -8.98
C LEU A 394 -43.54 -1.57 -7.99
N GLN A 395 -43.47 -2.61 -7.17
CA GLN A 395 -42.34 -2.83 -6.26
C GLN A 395 -41.04 -3.14 -7.01
N SER A 396 -41.12 -3.95 -8.08
CA SER A 396 -39.98 -4.23 -8.94
C SER A 396 -39.44 -2.95 -9.61
N TRP A 397 -40.34 -2.05 -10.02
CA TRP A 397 -39.97 -0.73 -10.54
C TRP A 397 -39.33 0.18 -9.49
N LYS A 398 -39.81 0.19 -8.23
CA LYS A 398 -39.19 0.95 -7.13
C LYS A 398 -37.78 0.47 -6.81
N TRP A 399 -37.59 -0.85 -6.75
CA TRP A 399 -36.26 -1.43 -6.56
C TRP A 399 -35.34 -1.13 -7.75
N LEU A 400 -35.84 -1.26 -8.98
CA LEU A 400 -35.09 -0.93 -10.19
C LEU A 400 -34.68 0.55 -10.22
N ASN A 401 -35.53 1.47 -9.79
CA ASN A 401 -35.19 2.89 -9.66
C ASN A 401 -34.09 3.11 -8.61
N SER A 402 -34.14 2.40 -7.48
CA SER A 402 -33.10 2.45 -6.45
C SER A 402 -31.75 1.95 -6.98
N VAL A 403 -31.76 0.81 -7.67
CA VAL A 403 -30.56 0.22 -8.30
C VAL A 403 -30.02 1.13 -9.41
N LYS A 404 -30.89 1.72 -10.23
CA LYS A 404 -30.51 2.70 -11.24
C LYS A 404 -29.76 3.87 -10.59
N THR A 405 -30.27 4.44 -9.50
CA THR A 405 -29.60 5.53 -8.77
C THR A 405 -28.22 5.10 -8.26
N VAL A 406 -28.10 3.91 -7.68
CA VAL A 406 -26.80 3.37 -7.23
C VAL A 406 -25.83 3.22 -8.40
N PHE A 407 -26.30 2.66 -9.53
CA PHE A 407 -25.50 2.52 -10.75
C PHE A 407 -25.02 3.87 -11.28
N VAL A 408 -25.89 4.89 -11.32
CA VAL A 408 -25.55 6.26 -11.73
C VAL A 408 -24.41 6.81 -10.87
N VAL A 409 -24.50 6.67 -9.55
CA VAL A 409 -23.51 7.23 -8.63
C VAL A 409 -22.18 6.48 -8.71
N HIS A 410 -22.18 5.17 -8.92
CA HIS A 410 -20.93 4.42 -9.17
C HIS A 410 -20.31 4.77 -10.53
N PHE A 411 -21.13 4.96 -11.57
CA PHE A 411 -20.64 5.44 -12.87
C PHE A 411 -20.02 6.84 -12.74
N TRP A 412 -20.65 7.74 -11.98
CA TRP A 412 -20.06 9.03 -11.62
C TRP A 412 -18.72 8.86 -10.89
N GLY A 413 -18.63 7.98 -9.89
CA GLY A 413 -17.37 7.68 -9.20
C GLY A 413 -16.25 7.27 -10.15
N ALA A 414 -16.56 6.38 -11.11
CA ALA A 414 -15.63 6.01 -12.16
C ALA A 414 -15.20 7.21 -13.01
N THR A 415 -16.13 8.09 -13.41
CA THR A 415 -15.78 9.31 -14.16
C THR A 415 -14.88 10.25 -13.35
N VAL A 416 -15.16 10.45 -12.05
CA VAL A 416 -14.37 11.30 -11.15
C VAL A 416 -12.97 10.74 -10.95
N SER A 417 -12.83 9.41 -10.93
CA SER A 417 -11.55 8.70 -10.88
C SER A 417 -10.72 8.86 -12.16
N LEU A 418 -11.31 9.29 -13.27
CA LEU A 418 -10.59 9.54 -14.52
C LEU A 418 -10.21 11.02 -14.70
N LEU A 419 -10.86 11.94 -13.98
CA LEU A 419 -10.62 13.39 -14.08
C LEU A 419 -9.16 13.80 -13.84
N PRO A 420 -8.41 13.23 -12.87
CA PRO A 420 -7.03 13.63 -12.62
C PRO A 420 -6.12 13.53 -13.84
N TYR A 421 -6.38 12.59 -14.77
CA TYR A 421 -5.65 12.48 -16.03
C TYR A 421 -5.70 13.74 -16.88
N PHE A 422 -6.89 14.32 -17.00
CA PHE A 422 -7.10 15.48 -17.83
C PHE A 422 -6.59 16.74 -17.15
N ILE A 423 -6.68 16.79 -15.81
CA ILE A 423 -6.19 17.92 -15.01
C ILE A 423 -4.66 17.98 -15.03
N SER A 424 -3.98 16.84 -14.92
CA SER A 424 -2.51 16.80 -14.93
C SER A 424 -1.86 17.16 -16.27
N GLN A 425 -2.64 17.19 -17.36
CA GLN A 425 -2.16 17.66 -18.66
C GLN A 425 -2.12 19.19 -18.76
N ILE A 426 -2.66 19.92 -17.79
CA ILE A 426 -2.65 21.38 -17.76
C ILE A 426 -1.25 21.84 -17.30
N PRO A 427 -0.45 22.46 -18.19
CA PRO A 427 0.90 22.92 -17.85
C PRO A 427 0.86 24.02 -16.77
N ASP A 428 1.87 24.04 -15.90
CA ASP A 428 2.12 25.06 -14.86
C ASP A 428 0.98 25.24 -13.84
N SER A 429 0.26 24.17 -13.51
CA SER A 429 -0.84 24.20 -12.53
C SER A 429 -0.37 23.85 -11.10
N ASP A 430 -0.66 24.73 -10.14
CA ASP A 430 -0.39 24.46 -8.72
C ASP A 430 -1.30 23.32 -8.18
N PRO A 431 -0.82 22.49 -7.23
CA PRO A 431 -1.63 21.40 -6.65
C PRO A 431 -2.96 21.85 -6.03
N THR A 432 -3.02 23.08 -5.50
CA THR A 432 -4.22 23.68 -4.91
C THR A 432 -5.27 24.03 -5.97
N THR A 433 -4.85 24.50 -7.15
CA THR A 433 -5.75 24.81 -8.25
C THR A 433 -6.27 23.52 -8.87
N ASN A 434 -5.41 22.50 -9.04
CA ASN A 434 -5.80 21.18 -9.50
C ASN A 434 -6.84 20.51 -8.60
N PHE A 435 -6.65 20.58 -7.27
CA PHE A 435 -7.66 20.11 -6.32
C PHE A 435 -9.00 20.84 -6.45
N SER A 436 -8.97 22.17 -6.59
CA SER A 436 -10.18 22.99 -6.72
C SER A 436 -10.93 22.72 -8.02
N VAL A 437 -10.19 22.57 -9.14
CA VAL A 437 -10.73 22.18 -10.45
C VAL A 437 -11.35 20.79 -10.38
N TRP A 438 -10.69 19.84 -9.73
CA TRP A 438 -11.23 18.49 -9.55
C TRP A 438 -12.54 18.49 -8.77
N ILE A 439 -12.65 19.26 -7.68
CA ILE A 439 -13.91 19.41 -6.94
C ILE A 439 -15.00 19.98 -7.85
N LEU A 440 -14.71 21.08 -8.56
CA LEU A 440 -15.68 21.75 -9.42
C LEU A 440 -16.20 20.81 -10.52
N LEU A 441 -15.30 20.11 -11.21
CA LEU A 441 -15.64 19.14 -12.26
C LEU A 441 -16.39 17.93 -11.70
N SER A 442 -16.05 17.48 -10.48
CA SER A 442 -16.77 16.38 -9.81
C SER A 442 -18.21 16.73 -9.47
N ILE A 443 -18.47 17.96 -8.99
CA ILE A 443 -19.82 18.45 -8.70
C ILE A 443 -20.60 18.64 -10.01
N LEU A 444 -19.99 19.30 -11.00
CA LEU A 444 -20.63 19.57 -12.28
C LEU A 444 -20.99 18.27 -13.03
N SER A 445 -20.10 17.29 -13.04
CA SER A 445 -20.37 15.97 -13.64
C SER A 445 -21.49 15.21 -12.93
N LEU A 446 -21.61 15.34 -11.60
CA LEU A 446 -22.71 14.72 -10.85
C LEU A 446 -24.06 15.33 -11.24
N GLU A 447 -24.15 16.66 -11.32
CA GLU A 447 -25.39 17.35 -11.69
C GLU A 447 -25.79 17.08 -13.15
N ILE A 448 -24.83 17.06 -14.07
CA ILE A 448 -25.07 16.67 -15.47
C ILE A 448 -25.59 15.24 -15.54
N LEU A 449 -24.96 14.30 -14.82
CA LEU A 449 -25.36 12.89 -14.87
C LEU A 449 -26.75 12.68 -14.26
N ARG A 450 -27.09 13.40 -13.19
CA ARG A 450 -28.46 13.43 -12.65
C ARG A 450 -29.43 13.96 -13.69
N TRP A 451 -29.13 15.07 -14.36
CA TRP A 451 -30.01 15.67 -15.36
C TRP A 451 -30.25 14.74 -16.57
N ILE A 452 -29.22 14.02 -17.03
CA ILE A 452 -29.33 13.10 -18.17
C ILE A 452 -30.10 11.82 -17.80
N LEU A 453 -29.83 11.22 -16.63
CA LEU A 453 -30.37 9.90 -16.29
C LEU A 453 -31.68 9.95 -15.49
N VAL A 454 -31.93 11.03 -14.76
CA VAL A 454 -33.23 11.30 -14.10
C VAL A 454 -34.08 12.06 -15.10
N SER A 455 -34.94 11.33 -15.82
CA SER A 455 -35.95 11.96 -16.67
C SER A 455 -36.76 12.98 -15.84
N PRO A 456 -37.09 14.17 -16.38
CA PRO A 456 -37.90 15.17 -15.68
C PRO A 456 -39.32 14.68 -15.30
N SER A 457 -39.70 13.48 -15.72
CA SER A 457 -40.98 12.84 -15.38
C SER A 457 -41.08 12.30 -13.94
N SER A 458 -39.98 12.20 -13.17
CA SER A 458 -40.02 11.75 -11.76
C SER A 458 -40.29 12.86 -10.74
N HIS A 459 -40.47 14.11 -11.16
CA HIS A 459 -40.74 15.25 -10.27
C HIS A 459 -42.23 15.52 -9.99
N ILE A 460 -43.17 14.76 -10.59
CA ILE A 460 -44.59 15.12 -10.60
C ILE A 460 -45.46 14.43 -9.52
N TYR A 461 -44.95 13.45 -8.77
CA TYR A 461 -45.69 12.92 -7.62
C TYR A 461 -44.77 12.80 -6.41
N GLY A 462 -45.19 13.43 -5.30
CA GLY A 462 -44.49 13.36 -4.02
C GLY A 462 -44.11 11.91 -3.71
N LEU A 463 -42.81 11.68 -3.56
CA LEU A 463 -42.25 10.35 -3.36
C LEU A 463 -42.85 9.71 -2.08
N PRO A 464 -43.48 8.54 -2.17
CA PRO A 464 -44.11 7.91 -1.00
C PRO A 464 -43.09 7.53 0.08
N GLN A 465 -43.54 7.63 1.34
CA GLN A 465 -42.86 7.08 2.52
C GLN A 465 -42.40 5.64 2.27
N GLY A 466 -41.08 5.42 2.19
CA GLY A 466 -40.48 4.08 2.11
C GLY A 466 -39.37 3.88 1.07
N GLU A 467 -39.21 4.77 0.09
CA GLU A 467 -38.21 4.61 -1.00
C GLU A 467 -36.74 4.73 -0.53
N TRP A 468 -36.49 5.45 0.58
CA TRP A 468 -35.15 5.53 1.16
C TRP A 468 -34.64 4.18 1.66
N ALA A 469 -35.53 3.25 2.05
CA ALA A 469 -35.16 1.92 2.56
C ALA A 469 -34.67 1.00 1.43
N THR A 470 -35.31 1.04 0.25
CA THR A 470 -34.86 0.29 -0.94
C THR A 470 -33.55 0.85 -1.49
N LEU A 471 -33.39 2.19 -1.49
CA LEU A 471 -32.12 2.84 -1.84
C LEU A 471 -31.01 2.43 -0.86
N LYS A 472 -31.26 2.49 0.46
CA LYS A 472 -30.31 2.05 1.48
C LYS A 472 -29.92 0.59 1.32
N SER A 473 -30.89 -0.29 1.04
CA SER A 473 -30.63 -1.71 0.78
C SER A 473 -29.69 -1.91 -0.42
N ALA A 474 -29.94 -1.22 -1.54
CA ALA A 474 -29.12 -1.30 -2.74
C ALA A 474 -27.70 -0.74 -2.49
N THR A 475 -27.59 0.40 -1.80
CA THR A 475 -26.30 1.02 -1.43
C THR A 475 -25.46 0.09 -0.55
N ILE A 476 -26.04 -0.48 0.50
CA ILE A 476 -25.34 -1.38 1.41
C ILE A 476 -24.87 -2.65 0.68
N SER A 477 -25.69 -3.18 -0.24
CA SER A 477 -25.32 -4.34 -1.05
C SER A 477 -24.15 -4.04 -1.98
N SER A 478 -24.18 -2.89 -2.66
CA SER A 478 -23.06 -2.43 -3.52
C SER A 478 -21.78 -2.25 -2.70
N PHE A 479 -21.88 -1.64 -1.52
CA PHE A 479 -20.75 -1.43 -0.63
C PHE A 479 -20.16 -2.75 -0.12
N PHE A 480 -20.99 -3.73 0.24
CA PHE A 480 -20.56 -5.09 0.61
C PHE A 480 -19.76 -5.76 -0.52
N ILE A 481 -20.27 -5.69 -1.76
CA ILE A 481 -19.56 -6.24 -2.93
C ILE A 481 -18.23 -5.51 -3.14
N GLY A 482 -18.22 -4.17 -3.05
CA GLY A 482 -17.02 -3.35 -3.18
C GLY A 482 -15.94 -3.69 -2.15
N LEU A 483 -16.32 -3.83 -0.87
CA LEU A 483 -15.41 -4.26 0.19
C LEU A 483 -14.92 -5.70 -0.02
N GLY A 484 -15.80 -6.61 -0.44
CA GLY A 484 -15.45 -8.00 -0.73
C GLY A 484 -14.40 -8.10 -1.84
N LEU A 485 -14.61 -7.41 -2.96
CA LEU A 485 -13.64 -7.35 -4.06
C LEU A 485 -12.33 -6.70 -3.61
N MET A 486 -12.41 -5.59 -2.88
CA MET A 486 -11.22 -4.90 -2.41
C MET A 486 -10.40 -5.75 -1.44
N SER A 487 -11.05 -6.58 -0.60
CA SER A 487 -10.36 -7.46 0.34
C SER A 487 -9.45 -8.50 -0.33
N VAL A 488 -9.77 -8.87 -1.58
CA VAL A 488 -8.95 -9.78 -2.39
C VAL A 488 -7.79 -9.04 -3.05
N ILE A 489 -7.99 -7.78 -3.47
CA ILE A 489 -6.98 -6.97 -4.16
C ILE A 489 -5.96 -6.40 -3.17
N ASN A 490 -6.44 -5.67 -2.15
CA ASN A 490 -5.64 -5.14 -1.06
C ASN A 490 -6.49 -5.14 0.22
N PHE A 491 -6.23 -6.15 1.06
CA PHE A 491 -6.94 -6.36 2.32
C PHE A 491 -6.86 -5.15 3.25
N ALA A 492 -5.68 -4.52 3.38
CA ALA A 492 -5.49 -3.43 4.32
C ALA A 492 -6.37 -2.22 3.98
N THR A 493 -6.52 -1.89 2.69
CA THR A 493 -7.45 -0.85 2.25
C THR A 493 -8.91 -1.23 2.54
N ALA A 494 -9.28 -2.48 2.31
CA ALA A 494 -10.64 -2.96 2.58
C ALA A 494 -10.97 -2.88 4.08
N GLU A 495 -10.03 -3.24 4.96
CA GLU A 495 -10.18 -3.17 6.41
C GLU A 495 -10.32 -1.71 6.88
N ILE A 496 -9.42 -0.81 6.48
CA ILE A 496 -9.51 0.62 6.82
C ILE A 496 -10.82 1.21 6.26
N GLY A 497 -11.17 0.85 5.03
CA GLY A 497 -12.41 1.24 4.38
C GLY A 497 -13.64 0.78 5.14
N ALA A 498 -13.66 -0.47 5.61
CA ALA A 498 -14.74 -1.03 6.39
C ALA A 498 -14.86 -0.35 7.76
N LEU A 499 -13.75 -0.12 8.47
CA LEU A 499 -13.74 0.56 9.77
C LEU A 499 -14.34 1.97 9.70
N LEU A 500 -14.12 2.68 8.57
CA LEU A 500 -14.67 4.01 8.36
C LEU A 500 -16.13 3.98 7.90
N MET A 501 -16.45 3.19 6.87
CA MET A 501 -17.72 3.32 6.14
C MET A 501 -18.82 2.37 6.62
N VAL A 502 -18.50 1.21 7.23
CA VAL A 502 -19.52 0.30 7.77
C VAL A 502 -20.40 0.98 8.83
N PRO A 503 -19.84 1.70 9.83
CA PRO A 503 -20.66 2.41 10.80
C PRO A 503 -21.61 3.42 10.13
N MET A 504 -21.11 4.20 9.16
CA MET A 504 -21.94 5.15 8.41
C MET A 504 -23.06 4.47 7.64
N ALA A 505 -22.74 3.42 6.86
CA ALA A 505 -23.70 2.70 6.03
C ALA A 505 -24.84 2.08 6.86
N LEU A 506 -24.50 1.53 8.04
CA LEU A 506 -25.49 0.96 8.96
C LEU A 506 -26.34 2.03 9.65
N MET A 507 -25.74 3.13 10.11
CA MET A 507 -26.43 4.19 10.87
C MET A 507 -27.22 5.16 9.99
N ALA A 508 -26.90 5.26 8.70
CA ALA A 508 -27.54 6.20 7.77
C ALA A 508 -29.08 6.10 7.82
N HIS A 509 -29.73 7.18 8.21
CA HIS A 509 -31.17 7.28 8.36
C HIS A 509 -31.61 8.72 8.04
N PRO A 510 -32.77 8.93 7.39
CA PRO A 510 -33.19 10.28 7.01
C PRO A 510 -33.30 11.24 8.19
N LEU A 511 -32.60 12.37 8.11
CA LEU A 511 -32.49 13.34 9.21
C LEU A 511 -33.85 13.97 9.58
N LYS A 512 -34.74 14.19 8.60
CA LYS A 512 -36.08 14.72 8.85
C LYS A 512 -36.93 13.83 9.76
N LEU A 513 -36.81 12.51 9.59
CA LEU A 513 -37.49 11.55 10.46
C LEU A 513 -36.91 11.57 11.87
N ASP A 514 -35.59 11.78 11.98
CA ASP A 514 -34.91 11.85 13.27
C ASP A 514 -35.28 13.10 14.06
N VAL A 515 -35.39 14.24 13.38
CA VAL A 515 -35.86 15.50 13.98
C VAL A 515 -37.30 15.38 14.47
N ARG A 516 -38.17 14.69 13.70
CA ARG A 516 -39.58 14.48 14.07
C ARG A 516 -39.75 13.54 15.26
N GLY A 517 -38.87 12.56 15.41
CA GLY A 517 -38.96 11.55 16.48
C GLY A 517 -38.67 12.06 17.89
N GLN A 518 -38.00 13.21 18.04
CA GLN A 518 -37.67 13.92 19.31
C GLN A 518 -37.12 13.08 20.48
N SER A 519 -36.77 11.81 20.28
CA SER A 519 -36.21 10.95 21.32
C SER A 519 -34.70 11.13 21.45
N LEU A 520 -34.14 10.89 22.64
CA LEU A 520 -32.70 10.97 22.90
C LEU A 520 -31.90 10.06 21.95
N ARG A 521 -32.43 8.87 21.63
CA ARG A 521 -31.84 7.95 20.65
C ARG A 521 -31.79 8.54 19.23
N SER A 522 -32.84 9.27 18.85
CA SER A 522 -32.94 9.93 17.55
C SER A 522 -31.92 11.07 17.42
N ILE A 523 -31.80 11.88 18.48
CA ILE A 523 -30.84 12.99 18.55
C ILE A 523 -29.40 12.45 18.49
N LEU A 524 -29.09 11.39 19.26
CA LEU A 524 -27.77 10.77 19.25
C LEU A 524 -27.42 10.21 17.88
N ARG A 525 -28.36 9.49 17.23
CA ARG A 525 -28.16 8.97 15.87
C ARG A 525 -27.93 10.09 14.87
N MET A 526 -28.68 11.18 14.95
CA MET A 526 -28.51 12.35 14.10
C MET A 526 -27.10 12.95 14.25
N ILE A 527 -26.63 13.17 15.48
CA ILE A 527 -25.28 13.69 15.76
C ILE A 527 -24.22 12.72 15.21
N CYS A 528 -24.35 11.42 15.49
CA CYS A 528 -23.42 10.41 14.96
C CYS A 528 -23.39 10.40 13.44
N ASN A 529 -24.54 10.48 12.76
CA ASN A 529 -24.61 10.50 11.30
C ASN A 529 -23.97 11.75 10.69
N LEU A 530 -24.12 12.92 11.33
CA LEU A 530 -23.45 14.15 10.89
C LEU A 530 -21.93 14.06 11.08
N VAL A 531 -21.47 13.57 12.24
CA VAL A 531 -20.04 13.39 12.53
C VAL A 531 -19.42 12.37 11.57
N LEU A 532 -20.06 11.19 11.41
CA LEU A 532 -19.61 10.17 10.47
C LEU A 532 -19.61 10.72 9.05
N GLY A 533 -20.66 11.41 8.61
CA GLY A 533 -20.72 11.99 7.27
C GLY A 533 -19.60 12.97 6.95
N VAL A 534 -19.09 13.72 7.93
CA VAL A 534 -17.91 14.57 7.75
C VAL A 534 -16.62 13.74 7.77
N ILE A 535 -16.45 12.86 8.77
CA ILE A 535 -15.20 12.09 8.96
C ILE A 535 -14.94 11.11 7.82
N THR A 536 -15.97 10.49 7.25
CA THR A 536 -15.86 9.51 6.17
C THR A 536 -15.81 10.14 4.78
N PHE A 537 -15.89 11.46 4.66
CA PHE A 537 -15.66 12.11 3.37
C PHE A 537 -14.17 12.01 3.02
N PRO A 538 -13.75 11.40 1.88
CA PRO A 538 -12.35 11.03 1.69
C PRO A 538 -11.32 12.17 1.86
N PRO A 539 -11.54 13.39 1.33
CA PRO A 539 -10.65 14.52 1.62
C PRO A 539 -10.61 14.90 3.11
N ALA A 540 -11.76 14.89 3.80
CA ALA A 540 -11.81 15.18 5.23
C ALA A 540 -11.09 14.09 6.05
N THR A 541 -11.28 12.81 5.72
CA THR A 541 -10.55 11.70 6.34
C THR A 541 -9.04 11.90 6.21
N PHE A 542 -8.57 12.25 5.01
CA PHE A 542 -7.16 12.53 4.75
C PHE A 542 -6.64 13.68 5.61
N PHE A 543 -7.32 14.82 5.65
CA PHE A 543 -6.86 15.97 6.44
C PHE A 543 -6.87 15.72 7.95
N VAL A 544 -7.87 14.99 8.46
CA VAL A 544 -7.90 14.56 9.86
C VAL A 544 -6.70 13.65 10.16
N PHE A 545 -6.46 12.66 9.31
CA PHE A 545 -5.37 11.71 9.49
C PHE A 545 -4.00 12.39 9.38
N LYS A 546 -3.80 13.24 8.37
CA LYS A 546 -2.58 14.05 8.20
C LYS A 546 -2.33 14.94 9.42
N GLY A 547 -3.37 15.61 9.92
CA GLY A 547 -3.27 16.44 11.13
C GLY A 547 -2.92 15.65 12.40
N VAL A 548 -3.34 14.38 12.50
CA VAL A 548 -2.98 13.50 13.61
C VAL A 548 -1.53 13.03 13.53
N ILE A 549 -1.00 12.76 12.33
CA ILE A 549 0.38 12.29 12.13
C ILE A 549 1.40 13.43 12.15
N GLU A 550 1.19 14.43 11.30
CA GLU A 550 2.17 15.49 11.02
C GLU A 550 1.88 16.79 11.78
N GLY A 551 0.69 16.90 12.39
CA GLY A 551 0.21 18.12 13.03
C GLY A 551 -0.61 19.02 12.10
N PHE A 552 -1.40 19.91 12.69
CA PHE A 552 -2.32 20.79 11.94
C PHE A 552 -1.67 22.09 11.42
N SER A 553 -0.45 22.43 11.86
CA SER A 553 0.19 23.73 11.62
C SER A 553 0.81 23.90 10.22
N GLY A 554 0.70 22.91 9.33
CA GLY A 554 1.29 22.94 7.99
C GLY A 554 0.41 22.34 6.88
N ILE A 555 -0.90 22.19 7.13
CA ILE A 555 -1.82 21.58 6.16
C ILE A 555 -2.19 22.59 5.07
N ASN A 556 -1.91 22.24 3.82
CA ASN A 556 -2.32 22.98 2.63
C ASN A 556 -3.43 22.21 1.89
N ALA A 557 -4.34 22.92 1.21
CA ALA A 557 -5.39 22.31 0.41
C ALA A 557 -4.84 21.42 -0.71
N GLY A 558 -3.67 21.76 -1.27
CA GLY A 558 -2.98 20.98 -2.30
C GLY A 558 -2.39 19.66 -1.81
N ASP A 559 -2.32 19.43 -0.49
CA ASP A 559 -1.74 18.21 0.06
C ASP A 559 -2.55 16.96 -0.30
N PHE A 560 -3.88 17.09 -0.38
CA PHE A 560 -4.73 16.00 -0.84
C PHE A 560 -4.43 15.64 -2.30
N TRP A 561 -4.20 16.65 -3.16
CA TRP A 561 -3.82 16.42 -4.55
C TRP A 561 -2.50 15.66 -4.65
N ASN A 562 -1.46 16.12 -3.94
CA ASN A 562 -0.16 15.45 -3.91
C ASN A 562 -0.26 14.01 -3.40
N TRP A 563 -1.11 13.76 -2.41
CA TRP A 563 -1.32 12.41 -1.89
C TRP A 563 -2.04 11.51 -2.90
N VAL A 564 -3.11 12.00 -3.53
CA VAL A 564 -3.80 11.28 -4.62
C VAL A 564 -2.85 11.04 -5.78
N GLU A 565 -2.03 12.03 -6.13
CA GLU A 565 -1.02 11.93 -7.18
C GLU A 565 0.01 10.86 -6.87
N SER A 566 0.44 10.76 -5.61
CA SER A 566 1.33 9.71 -5.13
C SER A 566 0.71 8.32 -5.25
N LEU A 567 -0.52 8.12 -4.74
CA LEU A 567 -1.22 6.82 -4.84
C LEU A 567 -1.32 6.35 -6.29
N TRP A 568 -1.60 7.30 -7.17
CA TRP A 568 -1.71 7.09 -8.58
C TRP A 568 -0.38 6.76 -9.26
N ALA A 569 0.67 7.54 -9.01
CA ALA A 569 2.01 7.30 -9.53
C ALA A 569 2.52 5.88 -9.21
N TRP A 570 2.07 5.32 -8.08
CA TRP A 570 2.44 3.99 -7.62
C TRP A 570 1.44 2.89 -8.01
N ASN A 571 0.43 3.18 -8.84
CA ASN A 571 -0.65 2.25 -9.19
C ASN A 571 -1.28 1.59 -7.95
N SER A 572 -1.52 2.39 -6.90
CA SER A 572 -2.09 1.92 -5.64
C SER A 572 -3.58 1.62 -5.78
N ALA A 573 -3.98 0.42 -5.37
CA ALA A 573 -5.38 0.00 -5.37
C ALA A 573 -6.26 0.85 -4.44
N THR A 574 -5.66 1.57 -3.48
CA THR A 574 -6.38 2.54 -2.66
C THR A 574 -6.95 3.70 -3.46
N TYR A 575 -6.28 4.11 -4.53
CA TYR A 575 -6.83 5.11 -5.44
C TYR A 575 -8.16 4.66 -6.05
N LEU A 576 -8.20 3.43 -6.59
CA LEU A 576 -9.43 2.86 -7.13
C LEU A 576 -10.52 2.69 -6.07
N TYR A 577 -10.16 2.23 -4.88
CA TYR A 577 -11.12 2.08 -3.79
C TYR A 577 -11.77 3.43 -3.43
N ILE A 578 -10.97 4.49 -3.29
CA ILE A 578 -11.47 5.82 -2.95
C ILE A 578 -12.46 6.32 -4.00
N GLY A 579 -12.09 6.22 -5.28
CA GLY A 579 -12.88 6.77 -6.37
C GLY A 579 -14.08 5.93 -6.81
N MET A 580 -13.96 4.59 -6.82
CA MET A 580 -14.99 3.68 -7.34
C MET A 580 -15.92 3.11 -6.27
N VAL A 581 -15.47 3.04 -5.01
CA VAL A 581 -16.23 2.42 -3.91
C VAL A 581 -16.55 3.44 -2.82
N HIS A 582 -15.53 4.02 -2.18
CA HIS A 582 -15.70 4.87 -0.99
C HIS A 582 -16.51 6.13 -1.30
N LEU A 583 -16.07 6.95 -2.27
CA LEU A 583 -16.72 8.22 -2.61
C LEU A 583 -18.17 8.03 -3.11
N PRO A 584 -18.48 7.09 -4.03
CA PRO A 584 -19.85 6.81 -4.43
C PRO A 584 -20.75 6.35 -3.27
N CYS A 585 -20.25 5.44 -2.42
CA CYS A 585 -21.01 4.96 -1.27
C CYS A 585 -21.25 6.06 -0.25
N TRP A 586 -20.29 6.97 -0.06
CA TRP A 586 -20.44 8.16 0.77
C TRP A 586 -21.53 9.08 0.23
N VAL A 587 -21.51 9.39 -1.08
CA VAL A 587 -22.55 10.21 -1.72
C VAL A 587 -23.93 9.57 -1.57
N LEU A 588 -24.05 8.26 -1.76
CA LEU A 588 -25.31 7.53 -1.57
C LEU A 588 -25.79 7.58 -0.11
N CYS A 589 -24.89 7.44 0.87
CA CYS A 589 -25.23 7.59 2.28
C CYS A 589 -25.72 9.02 2.60
N VAL A 590 -25.06 10.05 2.05
CA VAL A 590 -25.50 11.45 2.20
C VAL A 590 -26.86 11.68 1.55
N GLN A 591 -27.13 11.10 0.39
CA GLN A 591 -28.46 11.16 -0.24
C GLN A 591 -29.55 10.52 0.64
N ILE A 592 -29.25 9.41 1.30
CA ILE A 592 -30.17 8.78 2.25
C ILE A 592 -30.41 9.67 3.48
N LEU A 593 -29.36 10.32 4.01
CA LEU A 593 -29.48 11.25 5.14
C LEU A 593 -30.35 12.47 4.79
N LEU A 594 -30.20 13.00 3.58
CA LEU A 594 -30.91 14.19 3.09
C LEU A 594 -32.25 13.87 2.41
N HIS A 595 -32.71 12.62 2.44
CA HIS A 595 -33.90 12.19 1.72
C HIS A 595 -35.14 13.01 2.15
N PRO A 596 -35.90 13.59 1.20
CA PRO A 596 -37.16 14.26 1.51
C PRO A 596 -38.16 13.20 1.98
N CYS A 597 -38.48 13.20 3.28
CA CYS A 597 -39.44 12.28 3.90
C CYS A 597 -40.71 13.00 4.32
#